data_AF-A0AAJ0RKB7-F1
#
_entry.id   AF-A0AAJ0RKB7-F1
#
_cell.length_a   1.000
_cell.length_b   1.000
_cell.length_c   1.000
_cell.angle_alpha   90.00
_cell.angle_beta   90.00
_cell.angle_gamma   90.00
#
_symmetry.space_group_name_H-M   'P 1'
#
loop_
_entity.id
_entity.type
_entity.pdbx_description
1 polymer ?
#
loop_
_entity_poly.entity_id
_entity_poly.type
_entity_poly.pdbx_seq_one_letter_code
_entity_poly.pdbx_strand_id
1 'polypeptide(L)'
;MPFTTALRLFRQVLLGAACFCATAAFAQTACPPGEQPLCLGGCVCLPGSPRDTEALYEQVQWLAAAGLETWIRQSRDQLALQESRPIPLHIRSQLESRFDLAVLETARYRVGDDAVLNAANTLLQHPDVTAVTLIDIIVFRNEADALDNVALWAHELKHVEQYLQWGVGEFARRYTRDHRSVERPAYALQIEIEREQTPATATGTRQ
;
A
#
# COMPACT_ATOMS: atom_id res chain seq x y z
N MET A 1 54.16 21.86 57.27
CA MET A 1 53.37 22.97 56.71
C MET A 1 53.02 22.62 55.26
N PRO A 2 51.80 22.90 54.75
CA PRO A 2 50.53 22.40 55.30
C PRO A 2 49.50 21.96 54.21
N PHE A 3 48.33 21.48 54.69
CA PHE A 3 47.01 21.41 54.03
C PHE A 3 46.81 20.30 52.96
N THR A 4 45.73 19.50 52.92
CA THR A 4 44.39 19.60 53.52
C THR A 4 43.62 18.27 53.35
N THR A 5 42.91 17.84 54.40
CA THR A 5 41.49 17.36 54.40
C THR A 5 41.14 16.07 53.63
N ALA A 6 40.96 14.93 54.33
CA ALA A 6 39.67 14.34 54.77
C ALA A 6 38.80 13.77 53.61
N LEU A 7 38.12 12.62 53.67
CA LEU A 7 37.46 11.96 54.79
C LEU A 7 36.98 10.55 54.32
N ARG A 8 37.35 9.51 55.09
CA ARG A 8 36.59 8.30 55.48
C ARG A 8 36.07 7.29 54.45
N LEU A 9 36.69 6.10 54.54
CA LEU A 9 36.08 4.77 54.39
C LEU A 9 34.82 4.57 55.26
N PHE A 10 33.95 3.66 54.81
CA PHE A 10 33.17 2.61 55.51
C PHE A 10 31.76 2.49 54.89
N ARG A 11 31.51 1.54 53.98
CA ARG A 11 31.05 0.14 54.20
C ARG A 11 29.67 0.03 54.88
N GLN A 12 28.64 -0.32 54.10
CA GLN A 12 27.47 -1.18 54.45
C GLN A 12 26.55 -1.25 53.20
N VAL A 13 26.61 -2.31 52.39
CA VAL A 13 25.71 -3.49 52.38
C VAL A 13 24.24 -3.14 52.62
N LEU A 14 23.43 -3.18 51.57
CA LEU A 14 22.04 -3.65 51.61
C LEU A 14 21.58 -4.08 50.21
N LEU A 15 21.33 -5.38 50.08
CA LEU A 15 20.58 -6.02 49.01
C LEU A 15 19.15 -5.44 48.97
N GLY A 16 18.65 -5.15 47.77
CA GLY A 16 17.25 -4.82 47.52
C GLY A 16 16.83 -5.30 46.15
N ALA A 17 16.18 -6.46 46.13
CA ALA A 17 15.60 -7.21 45.02
C ALA A 17 15.35 -6.46 43.70
N ALA A 18 16.03 -6.92 42.66
CA ALA A 18 15.61 -6.76 41.28
C ALA A 18 14.32 -7.57 41.07
N CYS A 19 13.19 -6.88 40.97
CA CYS A 19 11.98 -7.39 40.35
C CYS A 19 11.63 -6.46 39.19
N PHE A 20 12.36 -6.62 38.08
CA PHE A 20 11.95 -6.07 36.80
C PHE A 20 10.74 -6.88 36.33
N CYS A 21 9.55 -6.51 36.80
CA CYS A 21 8.33 -6.86 36.09
C CYS A 21 8.37 -6.10 34.76
N ALA A 22 8.98 -6.72 33.75
CA ALA A 22 8.70 -6.39 32.37
C ALA A 22 7.22 -6.69 32.16
N THR A 23 6.37 -5.70 32.40
CA THR A 23 4.99 -5.74 31.93
C THR A 23 5.08 -5.76 30.42
N ALA A 24 4.99 -6.96 29.84
CA ALA A 24 4.62 -7.10 28.45
C ALA A 24 3.34 -6.29 28.30
N ALA A 25 3.41 -5.20 27.54
CA ALA A 25 2.27 -4.44 27.08
C ALA A 25 1.50 -5.35 26.12
N PHE A 26 0.77 -6.32 26.66
CA PHE A 26 -0.33 -6.92 25.96
C PHE A 26 -1.31 -5.77 25.71
N ALA A 27 -1.46 -5.38 24.45
CA ALA A 27 -2.60 -4.60 24.02
C ALA A 27 -3.84 -5.30 24.60
N GLN A 28 -4.51 -4.65 25.55
CA GLN A 28 -5.72 -5.18 26.15
C GLN A 28 -6.79 -5.18 25.05
N THR A 29 -6.94 -6.31 24.36
CA THR A 29 -8.03 -6.55 23.41
C THR A 29 -9.36 -6.85 24.13
N ALA A 30 -9.37 -6.78 25.47
CA ALA A 30 -10.55 -7.04 26.29
C ALA A 30 -11.20 -5.72 26.72
N CYS A 31 -12.28 -5.35 26.04
CA CYS A 31 -13.13 -4.25 26.48
C CYS A 31 -13.94 -4.65 27.74
N PRO A 32 -14.37 -3.66 28.57
CA PRO A 32 -15.26 -3.89 29.69
C PRO A 32 -16.53 -4.67 29.28
N PRO A 33 -17.18 -5.39 30.22
CA PRO A 33 -18.45 -6.06 29.94
C PRO A 33 -19.50 -5.07 29.41
N GLY A 34 -20.12 -5.40 28.26
CA GLY A 34 -21.08 -4.51 27.59
C GLY A 34 -20.45 -3.56 26.56
N GLU A 35 -19.12 -3.59 26.41
CA GLU A 35 -18.39 -2.86 25.39
C GLU A 35 -17.68 -3.82 24.42
N GLN A 36 -17.39 -3.33 23.21
CA GLN A 36 -16.71 -4.07 22.14
C GLN A 36 -15.58 -3.23 21.53
N PRO A 37 -14.47 -3.85 21.13
CA PRO A 37 -13.35 -3.13 20.52
C PRO A 37 -13.66 -2.78 19.06
N LEU A 38 -13.46 -1.50 18.70
CA LEU A 38 -13.44 -0.99 17.34
C LEU A 38 -12.01 -0.55 16.97
N CYS A 39 -11.33 -1.33 16.13
CA CYS A 39 -9.99 -1.06 15.62
C CYS A 39 -10.01 -0.47 14.19
N LEU A 40 -9.58 0.79 14.06
CA LEU A 40 -9.32 1.50 12.79
C LEU A 40 -8.02 2.31 12.95
N GLY A 41 -6.86 1.68 12.76
CA GLY A 41 -5.54 2.30 13.04
C GLY A 41 -5.18 2.40 14.53
N GLY A 42 -6.18 2.35 15.43
CA GLY A 42 -6.08 2.15 16.87
C GLY A 42 -7.41 1.58 17.39
N CYS A 43 -7.42 0.94 18.57
CA CYS A 43 -8.62 0.30 19.12
C CYS A 43 -9.27 1.15 20.21
N VAL A 44 -10.58 1.36 20.12
CA VAL A 44 -11.41 2.02 21.14
C VAL A 44 -12.52 1.08 21.59
N CYS A 45 -12.90 1.12 22.87
CA CYS A 45 -14.05 0.37 23.38
C CYS A 45 -15.33 1.20 23.29
N LEU A 46 -16.37 0.62 22.70
CA LEU A 46 -17.68 1.27 22.53
C LEU A 46 -18.78 0.39 23.15
N PRO A 47 -19.79 0.99 23.81
CA PRO A 47 -20.95 0.24 24.30
C PRO A 47 -21.71 -0.37 23.13
N GLY A 48 -22.00 -1.67 23.20
CA GLY A 48 -22.69 -2.38 22.13
C GLY A 48 -22.53 -3.89 22.20
N SER A 49 -23.33 -4.61 21.41
CA SER A 49 -23.14 -6.04 21.21
C SER A 49 -22.15 -6.31 20.05
N PRO A 50 -21.55 -7.51 19.98
CA PRO A 50 -20.70 -7.89 18.84
C PRO A 50 -21.38 -7.69 17.48
N ARG A 51 -22.70 -7.89 17.41
CA ARG A 51 -23.50 -7.69 16.19
C ARG A 51 -23.62 -6.22 15.81
N ASP A 52 -23.75 -5.34 16.80
CA ASP A 52 -23.83 -3.89 16.56
C ASP A 52 -22.49 -3.36 16.04
N THR A 53 -21.37 -3.86 16.59
CA THR A 53 -20.04 -3.51 16.08
C THR A 53 -19.79 -4.06 14.68
N GLU A 54 -20.19 -5.29 14.39
CA GLU A 54 -20.06 -5.88 13.05
C GLU A 54 -20.86 -5.08 12.01
N ALA A 55 -22.12 -4.76 12.31
CA ALA A 55 -22.95 -3.92 11.43
C ALA A 55 -22.37 -2.51 11.23
N LEU A 56 -21.76 -1.93 12.28
CA LEU A 56 -21.08 -0.65 12.19
C LEU A 56 -19.83 -0.75 11.29
N TYR A 57 -19.03 -1.80 11.46
CA TYR A 57 -17.87 -2.07 10.62
C TYR A 57 -18.26 -2.22 9.15
N GLU A 58 -19.30 -2.99 8.86
CA GLU A 58 -19.80 -3.16 7.49
C GLU A 58 -20.25 -1.83 6.87
N GLN A 59 -20.95 -0.99 7.63
CA GLN A 59 -21.33 0.35 7.17
C GLN A 59 -20.13 1.25 6.89
N VAL A 60 -19.14 1.26 7.78
CA VAL A 60 -17.89 2.03 7.59
C VAL A 60 -17.14 1.54 6.36
N GLN A 61 -17.05 0.22 6.17
CA GLN A 61 -16.40 -0.40 5.01
C GLN A 61 -17.13 -0.07 3.70
N TRP A 62 -18.46 -0.07 3.71
CA TRP A 62 -19.27 0.32 2.56
C TRP A 62 -19.06 1.79 2.20
N LEU A 63 -19.08 2.70 3.19
CA LEU A 63 -18.81 4.12 2.97
C LEU A 63 -17.42 4.36 2.43
N ALA A 64 -16.40 3.67 2.98
CA ALA A 64 -15.04 3.74 2.49
C ALA A 64 -14.95 3.26 1.02
N ALA A 65 -15.58 2.13 0.69
CA ALA A 65 -15.61 1.59 -0.67
C ALA A 65 -16.31 2.55 -1.64
N ALA A 66 -17.46 3.10 -1.27
CA ALA A 66 -18.20 4.06 -2.09
C ALA A 66 -17.41 5.37 -2.30
N GLY A 67 -16.71 5.85 -1.27
CA GLY A 67 -15.82 7.00 -1.35
C GLY A 67 -14.66 6.75 -2.30
N LEU A 68 -13.99 5.61 -2.19
CA LEU A 68 -12.88 5.22 -3.07
C LEU A 68 -13.35 5.04 -4.53
N GLU A 69 -14.48 4.37 -4.76
CA GLU A 69 -15.07 4.23 -6.10
C GLU A 69 -15.36 5.60 -6.72
N THR A 70 -15.98 6.51 -5.96
CA THR A 70 -16.30 7.86 -6.42
C THR A 70 -15.03 8.62 -6.80
N TRP A 71 -14.01 8.57 -5.94
CA TRP A 71 -12.72 9.20 -6.22
C TRP A 71 -12.07 8.64 -7.49
N ILE A 72 -12.00 7.31 -7.65
CA ILE A 72 -11.41 6.68 -8.84
C ILE A 72 -12.09 7.18 -10.11
N ARG A 73 -13.43 7.18 -10.14
CA ARG A 73 -14.21 7.61 -11.32
C ARG A 73 -14.00 9.09 -11.62
N GLN A 74 -14.10 9.94 -10.61
CA GLN A 74 -13.94 11.40 -10.78
C GLN A 74 -12.52 11.77 -11.23
N SER A 75 -11.50 11.17 -10.62
CA SER A 75 -10.10 11.40 -11.01
C SER A 75 -9.85 10.93 -12.44
N ARG A 76 -10.36 9.75 -12.81
CA ARG A 76 -10.27 9.26 -14.19
C ARG A 76 -10.95 10.21 -15.18
N ASP A 77 -12.17 10.65 -14.90
CA ASP A 77 -12.93 11.51 -15.79
C ASP A 77 -12.26 12.88 -15.97
N GLN A 78 -11.67 13.43 -14.90
CA GLN A 78 -10.86 14.64 -14.96
C GLN A 78 -9.62 14.47 -15.85
N LEU A 79 -8.92 13.34 -15.74
CA LEU A 79 -7.75 13.03 -16.57
C LEU A 79 -8.12 12.82 -18.05
N ALA A 80 -9.31 12.28 -18.31
CA ALA A 80 -9.83 12.05 -19.65
C ALA A 80 -10.18 13.33 -20.42
N LEU A 81 -10.26 14.49 -19.75
CA LEU A 81 -10.44 15.79 -20.40
C LEU A 81 -9.21 16.26 -21.19
N GLN A 82 -8.07 15.61 -20.96
CA GLN A 82 -6.81 15.92 -21.62
C GLN A 82 -6.30 14.71 -22.41
N GLU A 83 -5.44 14.96 -23.40
CA GLU A 83 -4.90 13.89 -24.24
C GLU A 83 -4.08 12.88 -23.44
N SER A 84 -4.44 11.60 -23.53
CA SER A 84 -3.68 10.49 -22.99
C SER A 84 -3.03 9.69 -24.13
N ARG A 85 -1.88 9.08 -23.84
CA ARG A 85 -1.07 8.37 -24.83
C ARG A 85 -1.31 6.84 -24.74
N PRO A 86 -1.28 6.07 -25.83
CA PRO A 86 -1.32 4.60 -25.76
C PRO A 86 -0.02 4.04 -25.18
N ILE A 87 -0.01 2.77 -24.77
CA ILE A 87 1.21 2.08 -24.31
C ILE A 87 2.33 2.24 -25.36
N PRO A 88 3.56 2.64 -24.99
CA PRO A 88 4.69 2.65 -25.92
C PRO A 88 4.88 1.27 -26.58
N LEU A 89 5.09 1.25 -27.89
CA LEU A 89 5.06 0.01 -28.68
C LEU A 89 6.08 -1.02 -28.19
N HIS A 90 7.28 -0.59 -27.78
CA HIS A 90 8.31 -1.49 -27.28
C HIS A 90 7.99 -2.08 -25.90
N ILE A 91 7.22 -1.38 -25.06
CA ILE A 91 6.71 -1.92 -23.80
C ILE A 91 5.58 -2.89 -24.09
N ARG A 92 4.64 -2.49 -24.94
CA ARG A 92 3.49 -3.31 -25.32
C ARG A 92 3.93 -4.67 -25.86
N SER A 93 4.86 -4.71 -26.81
CA SER A 93 5.34 -5.96 -27.40
C SER A 93 5.97 -6.92 -26.40
N GLN A 94 6.60 -6.42 -25.33
CA GLN A 94 7.17 -7.25 -24.27
C GLN A 94 6.10 -7.85 -23.34
N LEU A 95 4.94 -7.22 -23.24
CA LEU A 95 3.85 -7.61 -22.33
C LEU A 95 2.70 -8.34 -23.02
N GLU A 96 2.73 -8.48 -24.35
CA GLU A 96 1.69 -9.14 -25.15
C GLU A 96 1.37 -10.57 -24.72
N SER A 97 2.37 -11.33 -24.24
CA SER A 97 2.15 -12.71 -23.78
C SER A 97 1.58 -12.81 -22.36
N ARG A 98 1.55 -11.70 -21.62
CA ARG A 98 1.17 -11.66 -20.19
C ARG A 98 -0.25 -11.19 -19.95
N PHE A 99 -0.84 -10.49 -20.92
CA PHE A 99 -2.14 -9.87 -20.78
C PHE A 99 -3.03 -10.13 -22.00
N ASP A 100 -4.34 -10.21 -21.75
CA ASP A 100 -5.32 -10.20 -22.82
C ASP A 100 -5.25 -8.90 -23.63
N LEU A 101 -5.52 -9.00 -24.94
CA LEU A 101 -5.51 -7.86 -25.85
C LEU A 101 -6.40 -6.71 -25.37
N ALA A 102 -7.53 -7.02 -24.73
CA ALA A 102 -8.45 -6.02 -24.18
C ALA A 102 -7.77 -5.10 -23.15
N VAL A 103 -6.90 -5.64 -22.30
CA VAL A 103 -6.14 -4.88 -21.30
C VAL A 103 -5.17 -3.92 -22.01
N LEU A 104 -4.41 -4.44 -22.99
CA LEU A 104 -3.38 -3.69 -23.71
C LEU A 104 -3.95 -2.59 -24.63
N GLU A 105 -5.14 -2.81 -25.21
CA GLU A 105 -5.81 -1.83 -26.08
C GLU A 105 -6.49 -0.71 -25.29
N THR A 106 -7.03 -1.07 -24.12
CA THR A 106 -7.77 -0.16 -23.25
C THR A 106 -6.83 0.81 -22.53
N ALA A 107 -5.68 0.32 -22.08
CA ALA A 107 -4.75 1.12 -21.29
C ALA A 107 -4.25 2.37 -22.04
N ARG A 108 -4.25 3.48 -21.31
CA ARG A 108 -3.69 4.77 -21.68
C ARG A 108 -2.78 5.24 -20.57
N TYR A 109 -1.82 6.10 -20.90
CA TYR A 109 -0.97 6.70 -19.89
C TYR A 109 -0.88 8.21 -19.98
N ARG A 110 -0.53 8.79 -18.84
CA ARG A 110 -0.17 10.19 -18.66
C ARG A 110 1.08 10.27 -17.79
N VAL A 111 1.78 11.39 -17.89
CA VAL A 111 2.93 11.70 -17.05
C VAL A 111 2.65 13.02 -16.35
N GLY A 112 2.84 13.03 -15.03
CA GLY A 112 2.62 14.22 -14.21
C GLY A 112 1.14 14.48 -13.95
N ASP A 113 0.73 14.29 -12.70
CA ASP A 113 -0.48 14.85 -12.09
C ASP A 113 -0.32 14.73 -10.57
N ASP A 114 0.38 15.69 -9.96
CA ASP A 114 0.71 15.63 -8.54
C ASP A 114 -0.53 15.62 -7.65
N ALA A 115 -1.64 16.23 -8.09
CA ALA A 115 -2.89 16.21 -7.32
C ALA A 115 -3.45 14.79 -7.22
N VAL A 116 -3.55 14.09 -8.36
CA VAL A 116 -3.99 12.69 -8.40
C VAL A 116 -3.02 11.78 -7.65
N LEU A 117 -1.71 11.94 -7.87
CA LEU A 117 -0.69 11.10 -7.23
C LEU A 117 -0.64 11.30 -5.70
N ASN A 118 -0.80 12.53 -5.23
CA ASN A 118 -0.85 12.82 -3.79
C ASN A 118 -2.14 12.32 -3.15
N ALA A 119 -3.27 12.41 -3.86
CA ALA A 119 -4.52 11.81 -3.41
C ALA A 119 -4.41 10.28 -3.37
N ALA A 120 -3.77 9.66 -4.37
CA ALA A 120 -3.51 8.22 -4.41
C ALA A 120 -2.64 7.77 -3.23
N ASN A 121 -1.53 8.46 -2.93
CA ASN A 121 -0.69 8.19 -1.76
C ASN A 121 -1.52 8.12 -0.46
N THR A 122 -2.49 9.02 -0.32
CA THR A 122 -3.32 9.13 0.89
C THR A 122 -4.41 8.05 0.92
N LEU A 123 -5.12 7.85 -0.19
CA LEU A 123 -6.31 7.00 -0.25
C LEU A 123 -5.96 5.52 -0.43
N LEU A 124 -4.84 5.21 -1.08
CA LEU A 124 -4.40 3.84 -1.34
C LEU A 124 -3.41 3.32 -0.28
N GLN A 125 -3.08 4.13 0.73
CA GLN A 125 -2.17 3.76 1.84
C GLN A 125 -0.77 3.33 1.39
N HIS A 126 -0.32 3.81 0.23
CA HIS A 126 0.99 3.48 -0.32
C HIS A 126 1.91 4.71 -0.23
N PRO A 127 2.91 4.73 0.68
CA PRO A 127 3.95 5.75 0.62
C PRO A 127 4.76 5.52 -0.65
N ASP A 128 5.02 6.58 -1.42
CA ASP A 128 5.83 6.54 -2.66
C ASP A 128 5.16 5.91 -3.89
N VAL A 129 3.92 6.29 -4.20
CA VAL A 129 3.27 5.97 -5.49
C VAL A 129 4.10 6.53 -6.65
N THR A 130 4.71 5.64 -7.43
CA THR A 130 5.46 5.94 -8.67
C THR A 130 4.55 5.98 -9.89
N ALA A 131 3.48 5.18 -9.89
CA ALA A 131 2.38 5.25 -10.82
C ALA A 131 1.06 4.86 -10.14
N VAL A 132 -0.08 5.30 -10.69
CA VAL A 132 -1.40 4.88 -10.23
C VAL A 132 -2.31 4.60 -11.43
N THR A 133 -3.03 3.49 -11.36
CA THR A 133 -4.03 3.12 -12.35
C THR A 133 -5.44 3.56 -11.92
N LEU A 134 -6.05 4.41 -12.74
CA LEU A 134 -7.43 4.87 -12.61
C LEU A 134 -8.25 4.33 -13.77
N ILE A 135 -8.84 3.14 -13.57
CA ILE A 135 -9.62 2.39 -14.56
C ILE A 135 -8.76 1.98 -15.77
N ASP A 136 -8.69 2.85 -16.78
CA ASP A 136 -7.96 2.67 -18.04
C ASP A 136 -6.78 3.65 -18.19
N ILE A 137 -6.68 4.66 -17.31
CA ILE A 137 -5.62 5.68 -17.37
C ILE A 137 -4.59 5.41 -16.27
N ILE A 138 -3.36 5.15 -16.67
CA ILE A 138 -2.19 4.99 -15.81
C ILE A 138 -1.46 6.33 -15.72
N VAL A 139 -1.33 6.89 -14.52
CA VAL A 139 -0.61 8.14 -14.29
C VAL A 139 0.75 7.82 -13.71
N PHE A 140 1.81 8.04 -14.48
CA PHE A 140 3.18 7.92 -14.02
C PHE A 140 3.66 9.24 -13.41
N ARG A 141 4.44 9.14 -12.33
CA ARG A 141 5.06 10.30 -11.69
C ARG A 141 6.09 10.98 -12.60
N ASN A 142 6.87 10.20 -13.32
CA ASN A 142 7.94 10.70 -14.17
C ASN A 142 7.93 10.01 -15.55
N GLU A 143 8.51 10.69 -16.54
CA GLU A 143 8.44 10.23 -17.93
C GLU A 143 9.31 8.99 -18.19
N ALA A 144 10.45 8.86 -17.49
CA ALA A 144 11.35 7.72 -17.64
C ALA A 144 10.63 6.40 -17.29
N ASP A 145 9.89 6.38 -16.19
CA ASP A 145 9.08 5.21 -15.81
C ASP A 145 8.02 4.89 -16.87
N ALA A 146 7.34 5.91 -17.40
CA ALA A 146 6.32 5.72 -18.44
C ALA A 146 6.89 5.21 -19.77
N LEU A 147 8.14 5.56 -20.09
CA LEU A 147 8.74 5.23 -21.38
C LEU A 147 9.58 3.96 -21.35
N ASP A 148 10.19 3.58 -20.22
CA ASP A 148 11.20 2.52 -20.21
C ASP A 148 10.98 1.44 -19.13
N ASN A 149 10.14 1.68 -18.12
CA ASN A 149 9.95 0.76 -17.00
C ASN A 149 8.86 -0.29 -17.26
N VAL A 150 9.22 -1.34 -18.01
CA VAL A 150 8.31 -2.43 -18.40
C VAL A 150 7.72 -3.16 -17.19
N ALA A 151 8.50 -3.33 -16.12
CA ALA A 151 8.04 -4.01 -14.91
C ALA A 151 6.95 -3.21 -14.20
N LEU A 152 7.14 -1.89 -14.05
CA LEU A 152 6.12 -1.01 -13.49
C LEU A 152 4.86 -0.98 -14.37
N TRP A 153 5.02 -0.96 -15.70
CA TRP A 153 3.88 -1.10 -16.60
C TRP A 153 3.07 -2.37 -16.37
N ALA A 154 3.73 -3.49 -16.13
CA ALA A 154 3.03 -4.74 -15.85
C ALA A 154 2.30 -4.73 -14.50
N HIS A 155 2.85 -4.04 -13.49
CA HIS A 155 2.13 -3.77 -12.25
C HIS A 155 0.82 -3.02 -12.55
N GLU A 156 0.91 -1.90 -13.24
CA GLU A 156 -0.24 -1.03 -13.52
C GLU A 156 -1.27 -1.71 -14.44
N LEU A 157 -0.83 -2.46 -15.45
CA LEU A 157 -1.73 -3.24 -16.31
C LEU A 157 -2.46 -4.35 -15.56
N LYS A 158 -1.89 -4.87 -14.45
CA LYS A 158 -2.62 -5.79 -13.58
C LYS A 158 -3.82 -5.10 -12.93
N HIS A 159 -3.72 -3.82 -12.58
CA HIS A 159 -4.87 -3.06 -12.09
C HIS A 159 -5.89 -2.76 -13.20
N VAL A 160 -5.45 -2.47 -14.43
CA VAL A 160 -6.38 -2.36 -15.58
C VAL A 160 -7.16 -3.65 -15.77
N GLU A 161 -6.49 -4.81 -15.73
CA GLU A 161 -7.14 -6.12 -15.79
C GLU A 161 -8.14 -6.32 -14.64
N GLN A 162 -7.78 -5.97 -13.41
CA GLN A 162 -8.67 -6.07 -12.25
C GLN A 162 -9.92 -5.18 -12.41
N TYR A 163 -9.77 -3.96 -12.92
CA TYR A 163 -10.91 -3.09 -13.24
C TYR A 163 -11.81 -3.68 -14.32
N LEU A 164 -11.24 -4.27 -15.37
CA LEU A 164 -12.02 -4.93 -16.43
C LEU A 164 -12.76 -6.17 -15.91
N GLN A 165 -12.15 -6.95 -15.03
CA GLN A 165 -12.73 -8.18 -14.49
C GLN A 165 -13.79 -7.93 -13.41
N TRP A 166 -13.55 -6.95 -12.53
CA TRP A 166 -14.37 -6.75 -11.33
C TRP A 166 -15.29 -5.54 -11.45
N GLY A 167 -14.93 -4.55 -12.26
CA GLY A 167 -15.52 -3.22 -12.23
C GLY A 167 -15.01 -2.39 -11.03
N VAL A 168 -15.25 -1.08 -11.09
CA VAL A 168 -14.69 -0.12 -10.11
C VAL A 168 -15.22 -0.33 -8.70
N GLY A 169 -16.50 -0.63 -8.54
CA GLY A 169 -17.10 -0.81 -7.21
C GLY A 169 -16.57 -2.03 -6.46
N GLU A 170 -16.43 -3.16 -7.15
CA GLU A 170 -15.85 -4.37 -6.54
C GLU A 170 -14.34 -4.21 -6.31
N PHE A 171 -13.61 -3.54 -7.20
CA PHE A 171 -12.23 -3.14 -6.96
C PHE A 171 -12.12 -2.32 -5.67
N ALA A 172 -12.91 -1.25 -5.54
CA ALA A 172 -12.89 -0.37 -4.38
C ALA A 172 -13.23 -1.14 -3.08
N ARG A 173 -14.25 -2.02 -3.12
CA ARG A 173 -14.62 -2.87 -1.99
C ARG A 173 -13.49 -3.81 -1.55
N ARG A 174 -12.77 -4.41 -2.50
CA ARG A 174 -11.63 -5.29 -2.20
C ARG A 174 -10.47 -4.49 -1.63
N TYR A 175 -10.19 -3.33 -2.20
CA TYR A 175 -9.07 -2.47 -1.81
C TYR A 175 -9.25 -1.93 -0.39
N THR A 176 -10.44 -1.43 -0.04
CA THR A 176 -10.72 -0.92 1.31
C THR A 176 -10.73 -2.01 2.38
N ARG A 177 -11.13 -3.24 1.99
CA ARG A 177 -11.13 -4.39 2.89
C ARG A 177 -9.73 -4.97 3.12
N ASP A 178 -8.97 -5.19 2.05
CA ASP A 178 -7.62 -5.76 2.09
C ASP A 178 -6.82 -5.38 0.83
N HIS A 179 -6.25 -4.17 0.82
CA HIS A 179 -5.42 -3.66 -0.28
C HIS A 179 -4.30 -4.63 -0.66
N ARG A 180 -3.68 -5.32 0.30
CA ARG A 180 -2.59 -6.28 0.02
C ARG A 180 -3.04 -7.42 -0.88
N SER A 181 -4.29 -7.85 -0.77
CA SER A 181 -4.83 -8.89 -1.66
C SER A 181 -4.96 -8.42 -3.11
N VAL A 182 -5.20 -7.12 -3.31
CA VAL A 182 -5.31 -6.47 -4.62
C VAL A 182 -3.91 -6.20 -5.21
N GLU A 183 -2.98 -5.71 -4.39
CA GLU A 183 -1.61 -5.33 -4.78
C GLU A 183 -0.68 -6.53 -5.04
N ARG A 184 -0.80 -7.59 -4.25
CA ARG A 184 0.09 -8.76 -4.33
C ARG A 184 0.24 -9.35 -5.75
N PRO A 185 -0.83 -9.59 -6.54
CA PRO A 185 -0.65 -10.08 -7.91
C PRO A 185 0.08 -9.09 -8.82
N ALA A 186 -0.07 -7.78 -8.62
CA ALA A 186 0.62 -6.75 -9.40
C ALA A 186 2.11 -6.76 -9.08
N TYR A 187 2.48 -6.76 -7.80
CA TYR A 187 3.88 -6.91 -7.38
C TYR A 187 4.52 -8.22 -7.80
N ALA A 188 3.79 -9.34 -7.73
CA ALA A 188 4.31 -10.63 -8.15
C ALA A 188 4.73 -10.61 -9.63
N LEU A 189 3.89 -10.02 -10.49
CA LEU A 189 4.18 -9.89 -11.92
C LEU A 189 5.31 -8.90 -12.19
N GLN A 190 5.35 -7.77 -11.48
CA GLN A 190 6.45 -6.81 -11.57
C GLN A 190 7.80 -7.49 -11.28
N ILE A 191 7.89 -8.22 -10.16
CA ILE A 191 9.10 -8.94 -9.75
C ILE A 191 9.49 -10.02 -10.76
N GLU A 192 8.52 -10.72 -11.36
CA GLU A 192 8.79 -11.70 -12.41
C GLU A 192 9.48 -11.04 -13.61
N ILE A 193 8.96 -9.91 -14.09
CA ILE A 193 9.52 -9.19 -15.24
C ILE A 193 10.89 -8.58 -14.92
N GLU A 194 11.08 -8.00 -13.73
CA GLU A 194 12.39 -7.48 -13.30
C GLU A 194 13.48 -8.58 -13.34
N ARG A 195 13.12 -9.81 -12.96
CA ARG A 195 14.04 -10.95 -13.02
C ARG A 195 14.35 -11.37 -14.45
N GLU A 196 13.36 -11.34 -15.35
CA GLU A 196 13.55 -11.67 -16.76
C GLU A 196 14.43 -10.63 -17.49
N GLN A 197 14.35 -9.37 -17.07
CA GLN A 197 15.15 -8.28 -17.61
C GLN A 197 16.58 -8.22 -17.05
N THR A 198 16.82 -8.84 -15.90
CA THR A 198 18.17 -8.94 -15.33
C THR A 198 18.96 -10.03 -16.07
N PRO A 199 20.05 -9.71 -16.80
CA PRO A 199 20.79 -10.70 -17.57
C PRO A 199 21.33 -11.82 -16.66
N ALA A 200 21.24 -13.08 -17.11
CA ALA A 200 21.83 -14.26 -16.46
C ALA A 200 23.39 -14.28 -16.51
N THR A 201 24.05 -13.13 -16.44
CA THR A 201 25.49 -12.95 -16.65
C THR A 201 26.14 -12.32 -15.43
N ALA A 202 25.93 -12.90 -14.25
CA ALA A 202 26.75 -12.68 -13.06
C ALA A 202 27.18 -14.00 -12.37
N THR A 203 27.07 -15.12 -13.08
CA THR A 203 27.56 -16.44 -12.63
C THR A 203 28.46 -17.02 -13.71
N GLY A 204 29.67 -16.50 -13.79
CA GLY A 204 30.68 -16.90 -14.76
C GLY A 204 32.06 -16.46 -14.30
N THR A 205 32.44 -16.87 -13.08
CA THR A 205 33.79 -16.72 -12.54
C THR A 205 34.76 -17.42 -13.48
N ARG A 206 35.56 -16.66 -14.23
CA ARG A 206 36.84 -17.14 -14.77
C ARG A 206 37.79 -17.33 -13.59
N GLN A 207 38.17 -18.58 -13.32
CA GLN A 207 39.52 -18.96 -12.92
C GLN A 207 39.93 -20.16 -13.78
#